data_AF-A0A818HR89-F1
#
_entry.id   AF-A0A818HR89-F1
#
_cell.length_a   1.000
_cell.length_b   1.000
_cell.length_c   1.000
_cell.angle_alpha   90.00
_cell.angle_beta   90.00
_cell.angle_gamma   90.00
#
_symmetry.space_group_name_H-M   'P 1'
#
loop_
_entity.id
_entity.type
_entity.pdbx_description
1 polymer ?
#
loop_
_entity_poly.entity_id
_entity_poly.type
_entity_poly.pdbx_seq_one_letter_code
_entity_poly.pdbx_strand_id
1 'polypeptide(L)'
;MPRPNKRKKHTTSMNERRSIESLASKDSEQSGSEEDVTIKIDDDIDHINFEDPSILNDISDLFSFCKQQINTRFISTLVYMSLRHFGHSWRETDNFMKEIGAMTAETSKKWAHVLVNSDLDEFTTDERGGKRGDSFWDNYRDLELEAKDFVFAECSKKESSFTAEKLAKFIDDRFYELTKLKKNTQQLVRSVESCKLDLRRFGAKYTANTGRPYFLGHERKDVVKHREQFIEYFTEHQDDFYTITNDTPPQWKNPTGEPTVLLLCFPDFSMIGHDESTYKSGEISAKRWIMTDNAPFYNKGKGNSVMRSDFLVMHPSSPFFTLTDKEFEKALKKYPDLNDNGLNLNYERNSASATMNVGGDNYMDNPIVLSQFERTFKLLPFKKEYKNHRFVFLVDNARTQTATEYSVNDFAMYPDGRCPVDNIDFLDEKNIKQTIECYDDQGISKGLLALAHELNLSIPNKCKLPQLKTIVAEHSAFKNVSRDRSFEFIL
;
A
#
# COMPACT_ATOMS: atom_id res chain seq x y z
N MET A 1 -19.25 -43.76 -16.99
CA MET A 1 -19.98 -42.58 -17.53
C MET A 1 -20.45 -41.71 -16.37
N PRO A 2 -19.92 -40.49 -16.20
CA PRO A 2 -20.32 -39.58 -15.12
C PRO A 2 -21.50 -38.70 -15.53
N ARG A 3 -22.44 -38.50 -14.59
CA ARG A 3 -23.66 -37.68 -14.76
C ARG A 3 -23.33 -36.18 -14.83
N PRO A 4 -24.06 -35.36 -15.61
CA PRO A 4 -23.82 -33.93 -15.71
C PRO A 4 -24.48 -33.16 -14.55
N ASN A 5 -23.70 -32.25 -13.94
CA ASN A 5 -24.15 -31.33 -12.90
C ASN A 5 -25.00 -30.19 -13.47
N LYS A 6 -26.13 -29.95 -12.81
CA LYS A 6 -27.12 -28.91 -13.13
C LYS A 6 -26.57 -27.50 -12.92
N ARG A 7 -26.65 -26.66 -13.95
CA ARG A 7 -26.45 -25.20 -13.89
C ARG A 7 -27.52 -24.54 -13.01
N LYS A 8 -27.10 -23.80 -11.98
CA LYS A 8 -27.94 -22.83 -11.26
C LYS A 8 -28.06 -21.54 -12.08
N LYS A 9 -29.29 -21.07 -12.28
CA LYS A 9 -29.62 -19.77 -12.88
C LYS A 9 -29.48 -18.68 -11.81
N HIS A 10 -28.74 -17.62 -12.11
CA HIS A 10 -28.76 -16.39 -11.33
C HIS A 10 -29.97 -15.54 -11.76
N THR A 11 -30.80 -15.20 -10.77
CA THR A 11 -31.88 -14.21 -10.86
C THR A 11 -31.31 -12.81 -10.63
N THR A 12 -31.46 -11.93 -11.61
CA THR A 12 -31.11 -10.52 -11.54
C THR A 12 -32.25 -9.76 -10.87
N SER A 13 -32.02 -9.14 -9.70
CA SER A 13 -33.00 -8.26 -9.06
C SER A 13 -32.97 -6.87 -9.70
N MET A 14 -34.16 -6.37 -10.04
CA MET A 14 -34.41 -5.01 -10.49
C MET A 14 -34.10 -4.02 -9.36
N ASN A 15 -33.30 -2.99 -9.66
CA ASN A 15 -33.16 -1.83 -8.79
C ASN A 15 -34.06 -0.70 -9.30
N GLU A 16 -34.89 -0.21 -8.37
CA GLU A 16 -35.82 0.89 -8.50
C GLU A 16 -35.10 2.21 -8.80
N ARG A 17 -35.64 2.96 -9.77
CA ARG A 17 -35.30 4.36 -10.01
C ARG A 17 -36.01 5.21 -8.96
N ARG A 18 -35.25 5.95 -8.14
CA ARG A 18 -35.76 7.12 -7.43
C ARG A 18 -35.34 8.39 -8.16
N SER A 19 -36.35 9.12 -8.60
CA SER A 19 -36.34 10.48 -9.11
C SER A 19 -35.94 11.45 -8.00
N ILE A 20 -35.07 12.41 -8.33
CA ILE A 20 -34.85 13.62 -7.52
C ILE A 20 -35.17 14.81 -8.43
N GLU A 21 -36.40 15.26 -8.33
CA GLU A 21 -36.83 16.63 -8.64
C GLU A 21 -37.03 17.37 -7.31
N SER A 22 -36.90 18.69 -7.37
CA SER A 22 -37.03 19.68 -6.29
C SER A 22 -35.74 19.95 -5.50
N LEU A 23 -35.13 21.11 -5.79
CA LEU A 23 -35.22 22.26 -4.89
C LEU A 23 -34.60 23.48 -5.58
N ALA A 24 -35.47 24.37 -6.03
CA ALA A 24 -35.13 25.74 -6.35
C ALA A 24 -35.38 26.62 -5.13
N SER A 25 -34.51 27.63 -4.99
CA SER A 25 -34.66 28.90 -4.25
C SER A 25 -34.50 28.86 -2.72
N LYS A 26 -33.48 29.53 -2.17
CA LYS A 26 -33.47 30.99 -1.88
C LYS A 26 -32.18 31.47 -1.18
N ASP A 27 -31.83 32.71 -1.55
CA ASP A 27 -31.17 33.80 -0.83
C ASP A 27 -29.81 33.59 -0.14
N SER A 28 -28.78 34.27 -0.65
CA SER A 28 -28.08 35.31 0.12
C SER A 28 -27.17 36.18 -0.77
N GLU A 29 -27.46 37.47 -0.79
CA GLU A 29 -26.55 38.53 -1.22
C GLU A 29 -25.35 38.61 -0.28
N GLN A 30 -24.12 38.60 -0.81
CA GLN A 30 -23.08 39.51 -0.32
C GLN A 30 -21.89 39.64 -1.28
N SER A 31 -21.50 40.89 -1.44
CA SER A 31 -20.49 41.47 -2.31
C SER A 31 -19.06 40.96 -2.08
N GLY A 32 -18.36 40.67 -3.18
CA GLY A 32 -16.91 40.56 -3.23
C GLY A 32 -16.46 40.68 -4.69
N SER A 33 -15.92 41.83 -5.07
CA SER A 33 -15.49 42.17 -6.43
C SER A 33 -14.17 41.47 -6.78
N GLU A 34 -14.20 40.51 -7.69
CA GLU A 34 -13.07 40.11 -8.52
C GLU A 34 -13.42 40.48 -9.97
N GLU A 35 -12.53 41.24 -10.61
CA GLU A 35 -12.66 41.66 -12.02
C GLU A 35 -12.50 40.45 -12.93
N ASP A 36 -13.60 39.75 -13.17
CA ASP A 36 -13.72 38.80 -14.28
C ASP A 36 -13.85 39.59 -15.58
N VAL A 37 -12.89 39.40 -16.49
CA VAL A 37 -12.98 39.85 -17.88
C VAL A 37 -14.09 39.05 -18.56
N THR A 38 -15.32 39.52 -18.36
CA THR A 38 -16.48 39.00 -19.08
C THR A 38 -16.42 39.56 -20.49
N ILE A 39 -15.97 38.74 -21.44
CA ILE A 39 -16.18 39.00 -22.85
C ILE A 39 -17.70 38.93 -23.05
N LYS A 40 -18.36 40.10 -23.09
CA LYS A 40 -19.74 40.20 -23.56
C LYS A 40 -19.74 39.81 -25.03
N ILE A 41 -20.08 38.57 -25.31
CA ILE A 41 -20.47 38.13 -26.65
C ILE A 41 -21.85 38.75 -26.86
N ASP A 42 -22.00 39.63 -27.84
CA ASP A 42 -23.30 40.19 -28.22
C ASP A 42 -24.29 39.04 -28.43
N ASP A 43 -25.43 39.07 -27.72
CA ASP A 43 -26.51 38.07 -27.78
C ASP A 43 -27.30 38.13 -29.10
N ASP A 44 -26.90 38.98 -30.05
CA ASP A 44 -27.45 39.08 -31.41
C ASP A 44 -26.66 38.19 -32.41
N ILE A 45 -26.29 36.97 -32.00
CA ILE A 45 -25.88 35.96 -32.98
C ILE A 45 -27.17 35.43 -33.59
N ASP A 46 -27.56 36.00 -34.73
CA ASP A 46 -28.63 35.50 -35.59
C ASP A 46 -28.57 33.97 -35.64
N HIS A 47 -29.66 33.31 -35.25
CA HIS A 47 -29.78 31.86 -35.32
C HIS A 47 -29.44 31.42 -36.75
N ILE A 48 -28.25 30.84 -36.94
CA ILE A 48 -27.83 30.30 -38.23
C ILE A 48 -28.83 29.22 -38.62
N ASN A 49 -29.61 29.51 -39.65
CA ASN A 49 -30.58 28.55 -40.17
C ASN A 49 -29.82 27.50 -41.00
N PHE A 50 -29.49 26.38 -40.37
CA PHE A 50 -28.85 25.25 -41.06
C PHE A 50 -29.78 24.55 -42.06
N GLU A 51 -31.03 24.97 -42.23
CA GLU A 51 -31.87 24.57 -43.35
C GLU A 51 -31.60 25.40 -44.62
N ASP A 52 -30.80 26.47 -44.54
CA ASP A 52 -30.38 27.24 -45.71
C ASP A 52 -29.43 26.39 -46.58
N PRO A 53 -29.84 26.01 -47.82
CA PRO A 53 -29.01 25.20 -48.69
C PRO A 53 -27.66 25.84 -49.05
N SER A 54 -27.55 27.18 -49.02
CA SER A 54 -26.31 27.88 -49.33
C SER A 54 -25.25 27.64 -48.24
N ILE A 55 -25.63 27.78 -46.97
CA ILE A 55 -24.77 27.55 -45.81
C ILE A 55 -24.39 26.07 -45.72
N LEU A 56 -25.33 25.16 -45.99
CA LEU A 56 -25.04 23.72 -46.04
C LEU A 56 -24.01 23.37 -47.10
N ASN A 57 -24.12 23.94 -48.29
CA ASN A 57 -23.17 23.71 -49.38
C ASN A 57 -21.78 24.26 -49.02
N ASP A 58 -21.69 25.45 -48.45
CA ASP A 58 -20.40 26.05 -48.05
C ASP A 58 -19.71 25.22 -46.95
N ILE A 59 -20.47 24.75 -45.95
CA ILE A 59 -19.92 23.89 -44.90
C ILE A 59 -19.56 22.51 -45.47
N SER A 60 -20.35 21.96 -46.38
CA SER A 60 -20.06 20.68 -47.05
C SER A 60 -18.79 20.76 -47.90
N ASP A 61 -18.58 21.86 -48.62
CA ASP A 61 -17.39 22.09 -49.42
C ASP A 61 -16.16 22.29 -48.54
N LEU A 62 -16.28 23.06 -47.47
CA LEU A 62 -15.22 23.22 -46.46
C LEU A 62 -14.90 21.88 -45.79
N PHE A 63 -15.90 21.10 -45.42
CA PHE A 63 -15.74 19.77 -44.83
C PHE A 63 -15.02 18.83 -45.81
N SER A 64 -15.42 18.84 -47.08
CA SER A 64 -14.80 18.05 -48.16
C SER A 64 -13.36 18.46 -48.40
N PHE A 65 -13.05 19.76 -48.33
CA PHE A 65 -11.69 20.28 -48.41
C PHE A 65 -10.84 19.82 -47.22
N CYS A 66 -11.34 19.98 -45.99
CA CYS A 66 -10.64 19.54 -44.78
C CYS A 66 -10.42 18.02 -44.76
N LYS A 67 -11.36 17.23 -45.31
CA LYS A 67 -11.25 15.76 -45.41
C LYS A 67 -10.04 15.30 -46.24
N GLN A 68 -9.51 16.14 -47.12
CA GLN A 68 -8.29 15.84 -47.88
C GLN A 68 -7.03 15.89 -47.01
N GLN A 69 -7.06 16.62 -45.91
CA GLN A 69 -5.88 16.85 -45.05
C GLN A 69 -6.00 16.24 -43.65
N ILE A 70 -7.22 16.04 -43.16
CA ILE A 70 -7.48 15.61 -41.77
C ILE A 70 -8.41 14.40 -41.78
N ASN A 71 -8.20 13.47 -40.84
CA ASN A 71 -9.04 12.28 -40.69
C ASN A 71 -10.52 12.69 -40.52
N THR A 72 -11.40 12.09 -41.32
CA THR A 72 -12.85 12.34 -41.28
C THR A 72 -13.43 12.20 -39.88
N ARG A 73 -12.88 11.29 -39.05
CA ARG A 73 -13.25 11.13 -37.65
C ARG A 73 -13.06 12.40 -36.84
N PHE A 74 -11.91 13.06 -36.99
CA PHE A 74 -11.54 14.25 -36.23
C PHE A 74 -12.49 15.40 -36.55
N ILE A 75 -12.63 15.71 -37.85
CA ILE A 75 -13.51 16.78 -38.30
C ILE A 75 -14.97 16.47 -37.95
N SER A 76 -15.44 15.24 -38.17
CA SER A 76 -16.81 14.85 -37.82
C SER A 76 -17.08 14.95 -36.32
N THR A 77 -16.09 14.68 -35.47
CA THR A 77 -16.23 14.80 -34.01
C THR A 77 -16.30 16.27 -33.60
N LEU A 78 -15.47 17.13 -34.18
CA LEU A 78 -15.50 18.57 -33.89
C LEU A 78 -16.80 19.22 -34.35
N VAL A 79 -17.24 18.95 -35.59
CA VAL A 79 -18.52 19.46 -36.11
C VAL A 79 -19.68 19.00 -35.25
N TYR A 80 -19.69 17.73 -34.84
CA TYR A 80 -20.68 17.22 -33.89
C TYR A 80 -20.63 17.99 -32.55
N MET A 81 -19.46 18.18 -31.94
CA MET A 81 -19.32 18.90 -30.66
C MET A 81 -19.78 20.35 -30.77
N SER A 82 -19.44 21.04 -31.86
CA SER A 82 -19.90 22.41 -32.13
C SER A 82 -21.43 22.49 -32.24
N LEU A 83 -22.05 21.60 -33.03
CA LEU A 83 -23.52 21.57 -33.16
C LEU A 83 -24.21 21.26 -31.82
N ARG A 84 -23.63 20.38 -31.00
CA ARG A 84 -24.15 20.12 -29.65
C ARG A 84 -23.99 21.33 -28.71
N HIS A 85 -22.89 22.07 -28.84
CA HIS A 85 -22.62 23.27 -28.04
C HIS A 85 -23.62 24.38 -28.34
N PHE A 86 -23.98 24.58 -29.61
CA PHE A 86 -25.00 25.55 -30.03
C PHE A 86 -26.46 25.09 -29.83
N GLY A 87 -26.68 23.99 -29.10
CA GLY A 87 -28.02 23.59 -28.67
C GLY A 87 -28.87 22.86 -29.72
N HIS A 88 -28.32 22.47 -30.87
CA HIS A 88 -29.07 21.72 -31.88
C HIS A 88 -29.60 20.39 -31.34
N SER A 89 -30.77 19.95 -31.83
CA SER A 89 -31.34 18.66 -31.45
C SER A 89 -30.53 17.50 -32.06
N TRP A 90 -30.69 16.29 -31.49
CA TRP A 90 -29.97 15.11 -31.97
C TRP A 90 -30.30 14.78 -33.43
N ARG A 91 -31.57 14.98 -33.81
CA ARG A 91 -32.08 14.69 -35.15
C ARG A 91 -31.53 15.67 -36.18
N GLU A 92 -31.50 16.96 -35.85
CA GLU A 92 -30.91 17.99 -36.72
C GLU A 92 -29.40 17.75 -36.91
N THR A 93 -28.68 17.45 -35.82
CA THR A 93 -27.25 17.11 -35.90
C THR A 93 -27.02 15.90 -36.80
N ASP A 94 -27.78 14.81 -36.66
CA ASP A 94 -27.58 13.61 -37.48
C ASP A 94 -27.94 13.83 -38.95
N ASN A 95 -29.00 14.60 -39.24
CA ASN A 95 -29.37 14.96 -40.60
C ASN A 95 -28.27 15.81 -41.26
N PHE A 96 -27.83 16.88 -40.58
CA PHE A 96 -26.76 17.75 -41.06
C PHE A 96 -25.48 16.96 -41.33
N MET A 97 -25.05 16.11 -40.38
CA MET A 97 -23.86 15.29 -40.53
C MET A 97 -23.94 14.32 -41.72
N LYS A 98 -25.13 13.79 -42.03
CA LYS A 98 -25.34 12.96 -43.23
C LYS A 98 -25.26 13.77 -44.52
N GLU A 99 -25.83 14.97 -44.55
CA GLU A 99 -25.84 15.85 -45.72
C GLU A 99 -24.43 16.26 -46.13
N ILE A 100 -23.55 16.56 -45.18
CA ILE A 100 -22.15 16.92 -45.45
C ILE A 100 -21.22 15.70 -45.65
N GLY A 101 -21.76 14.47 -45.61
CA GLY A 101 -20.97 13.23 -45.76
C GLY A 101 -20.01 12.95 -44.60
N ALA A 102 -20.35 13.40 -43.39
CA ALA A 102 -19.62 13.13 -42.15
C ALA A 102 -20.05 11.79 -41.50
N MET A 103 -19.44 11.43 -40.37
CA MET A 103 -19.89 10.29 -39.58
C MET A 103 -21.27 10.57 -38.96
N THR A 104 -22.05 9.51 -38.70
CA THR A 104 -23.34 9.65 -37.99
C THR A 104 -23.15 10.31 -36.62
N ALA A 105 -24.16 11.03 -36.14
CA ALA A 105 -24.10 11.71 -34.85
C ALA A 105 -23.81 10.72 -33.69
N GLU A 106 -24.33 9.48 -33.78
CA GLU A 106 -24.03 8.44 -32.80
C GLU A 106 -22.54 8.05 -32.78
N THR A 107 -21.92 7.93 -33.95
CA THR A 107 -20.50 7.60 -34.06
C THR A 107 -19.64 8.76 -33.59
N SER A 108 -19.95 9.99 -34.01
CA SER A 108 -19.25 11.20 -33.56
C SER A 108 -19.41 11.43 -32.06
N LYS A 109 -20.55 11.10 -31.45
CA LYS A 109 -20.74 11.15 -29.99
C LYS A 109 -19.82 10.20 -29.24
N LYS A 110 -19.69 8.95 -29.72
CA LYS A 110 -18.77 7.98 -29.11
C LYS A 110 -17.34 8.53 -29.13
N TRP A 111 -16.91 9.09 -30.26
CA TRP A 111 -15.59 9.68 -30.39
C TRP A 111 -15.41 10.99 -29.61
N ALA A 112 -16.45 11.82 -29.49
CA ALA A 112 -16.43 12.99 -28.63
C ALA A 112 -16.27 12.61 -27.16
N HIS A 113 -16.93 11.53 -26.72
CA HIS A 113 -16.76 11.00 -25.38
C HIS A 113 -15.33 10.49 -25.15
N VAL A 114 -14.74 9.79 -26.12
CA VAL A 114 -13.32 9.39 -26.06
C VAL A 114 -12.40 10.62 -26.04
N LEU A 115 -12.66 11.63 -26.87
CA LEU A 115 -11.86 12.85 -26.90
C LEU A 115 -11.90 13.64 -25.58
N VAL A 116 -13.06 13.68 -24.91
CA VAL A 116 -13.24 14.44 -23.66
C VAL A 116 -12.82 13.63 -22.42
N ASN A 117 -13.08 12.32 -22.39
CA ASN A 117 -12.94 11.50 -21.19
C ASN A 117 -11.82 10.45 -21.25
N SER A 118 -11.26 10.17 -22.42
CA SER A 118 -10.15 9.20 -22.60
C SER A 118 -8.83 9.90 -22.96
N ASP A 119 -7.76 9.09 -23.05
CA ASP A 119 -6.46 9.49 -23.57
C ASP A 119 -6.59 9.89 -25.07
N LEU A 120 -6.06 11.06 -25.45
CA LEU A 120 -6.06 11.56 -26.83
C LEU A 120 -5.47 10.52 -27.82
N ASP A 121 -4.61 9.64 -27.31
CA ASP A 121 -4.05 8.50 -28.01
C ASP A 121 -5.14 7.55 -28.57
N GLU A 122 -6.20 7.26 -27.82
CA GLU A 122 -7.31 6.39 -28.27
C GLU A 122 -8.12 7.05 -29.39
N PHE A 123 -8.32 8.36 -29.29
CA PHE A 123 -9.04 9.13 -30.30
C PHE A 123 -8.27 9.20 -31.63
N THR A 124 -6.96 9.38 -31.55
CA THR A 124 -6.05 9.49 -32.71
C THR A 124 -5.70 8.13 -33.34
N THR A 125 -5.83 7.03 -32.60
CA THR A 125 -5.62 5.68 -33.14
C THR A 125 -6.88 5.16 -33.86
N ASP A 126 -6.84 5.18 -35.19
CA ASP A 126 -7.87 4.56 -36.03
C ASP A 126 -7.72 3.03 -36.05
N GLU A 127 -8.46 2.32 -35.20
CA GLU A 127 -8.48 0.85 -35.17
C GLU A 127 -9.27 0.21 -36.33
N ARG A 128 -9.94 1.00 -37.19
CA ARG A 128 -10.70 0.45 -38.31
C ARG A 128 -9.90 0.48 -39.62
N GLY A 129 -9.05 -0.52 -39.80
CA GLY A 129 -8.88 -1.33 -41.03
C GLY A 129 -8.82 -0.69 -42.43
N GLY A 130 -8.80 0.63 -42.61
CA GLY A 130 -8.32 1.23 -43.86
C GLY A 130 -6.85 0.86 -43.97
N LYS A 131 -6.40 0.35 -45.12
CA LYS A 131 -5.01 -0.04 -45.38
C LYS A 131 -4.07 1.12 -45.00
N ARG A 132 -3.65 1.14 -43.73
CA ARG A 132 -2.40 1.76 -43.31
C ARG A 132 -1.33 0.99 -44.06
N GLY A 133 -0.29 1.66 -44.52
CA GLY A 133 0.91 0.95 -44.96
C GLY A 133 1.24 -0.14 -43.94
N ASP A 134 1.73 -1.29 -44.42
CA ASP A 134 2.01 -2.46 -43.60
C ASP A 134 2.63 -2.01 -42.26
N SER A 135 1.97 -2.32 -41.14
CA SER A 135 2.47 -1.91 -39.84
C SER A 135 3.88 -2.48 -39.68
N PHE A 136 4.70 -1.86 -38.81
CA PHE A 136 6.04 -2.38 -38.59
C PHE A 136 6.04 -3.89 -38.28
N TRP A 137 5.04 -4.37 -37.53
CA TRP A 137 4.91 -5.79 -37.22
C TRP A 137 4.44 -6.66 -38.39
N ASP A 138 3.71 -6.09 -39.36
CA ASP A 138 3.31 -6.83 -40.57
C ASP A 138 4.53 -7.16 -41.44
N ASN A 139 5.53 -6.28 -41.46
CA ASN A 139 6.80 -6.48 -42.15
C ASN A 139 7.80 -7.36 -41.36
N TYR A 140 7.66 -7.41 -40.03
CA TYR A 140 8.63 -8.06 -39.13
C TYR A 140 7.94 -8.94 -38.09
N ARG A 141 7.17 -9.94 -38.55
CA ARG A 141 6.38 -10.82 -37.69
C ARG A 141 7.21 -11.64 -36.70
N ASP A 142 8.37 -12.14 -37.12
CA ASP A 142 9.25 -12.91 -36.25
C ASP A 142 9.79 -12.03 -35.11
N LEU A 143 10.12 -10.77 -35.41
CA LEU A 143 10.53 -9.78 -34.42
C LEU A 143 9.39 -9.43 -33.43
N GLU A 144 8.12 -9.45 -33.88
CA GLU A 144 6.97 -9.27 -32.98
C GLU A 144 6.90 -10.40 -31.94
N LEU A 145 7.12 -11.65 -32.36
CA LEU A 145 7.12 -12.81 -31.46
C LEU A 145 8.26 -12.71 -30.44
N GLU A 146 9.48 -12.41 -30.89
CA GLU A 146 10.63 -12.23 -29.99
C GLU A 146 10.43 -11.06 -29.01
N ALA A 147 9.84 -9.95 -29.48
CA ALA A 147 9.52 -8.80 -28.62
C ALA A 147 8.48 -9.17 -27.57
N LYS A 148 7.44 -9.94 -27.92
CA LYS A 148 6.45 -10.45 -26.97
C LYS A 148 7.07 -11.36 -25.92
N ASP A 149 7.94 -12.28 -26.33
CA ASP A 149 8.64 -13.18 -25.41
C ASP A 149 9.58 -12.43 -24.47
N PHE A 150 10.29 -11.42 -24.98
CA PHE A 150 11.12 -10.52 -24.17
C PHE A 150 10.28 -9.76 -23.14
N VAL A 151 9.16 -9.18 -23.54
CA VAL A 151 8.24 -8.47 -22.63
C VAL A 151 7.70 -9.42 -21.56
N PHE A 152 7.29 -10.64 -21.94
CA PHE A 152 6.80 -11.63 -21.01
C PHE A 152 7.86 -12.04 -19.98
N ALA A 153 9.09 -12.30 -20.44
CA ALA A 153 10.22 -12.64 -19.58
C ALA A 153 10.56 -11.49 -18.62
N GLU A 154 10.67 -10.25 -19.11
CA GLU A 154 11.00 -9.07 -18.29
C GLU A 154 9.90 -8.73 -17.28
N CYS A 155 8.63 -8.73 -17.68
CA CYS A 155 7.50 -8.46 -16.78
C CYS A 155 7.35 -9.54 -15.70
N SER A 156 7.84 -10.75 -15.96
CA SER A 156 7.84 -11.87 -15.00
C SER A 156 9.00 -11.82 -14.01
N LYS A 157 9.96 -10.89 -14.17
CA LYS A 157 11.06 -10.72 -13.20
C LYS A 157 10.54 -10.06 -11.91
N LYS A 158 11.12 -10.48 -10.78
CA LYS A 158 10.92 -9.83 -9.47
C LYS A 158 11.49 -8.42 -9.42
N GLU A 159 12.48 -8.14 -10.27
CA GLU A 159 13.11 -6.84 -10.40
C GLU A 159 12.24 -5.94 -11.28
N SER A 160 11.61 -4.92 -10.70
CA SER A 160 10.73 -3.98 -11.42
C SER A 160 11.53 -2.93 -12.22
N SER A 161 12.53 -3.38 -12.96
CA SER A 161 13.41 -2.51 -13.75
C SER A 161 13.02 -2.44 -15.23
N PHE A 162 11.95 -3.12 -15.63
CA PHE A 162 11.51 -3.16 -17.03
C PHE A 162 10.80 -1.85 -17.43
N THR A 163 11.21 -1.29 -18.57
CA THR A 163 10.68 -0.03 -19.12
C THR A 163 10.41 -0.16 -20.62
N ALA A 164 9.58 0.72 -21.17
CA ALA A 164 9.36 0.78 -22.62
C ALA A 164 10.65 1.10 -23.40
N GLU A 165 11.60 1.81 -22.78
CA GLU A 165 12.92 2.07 -23.37
C GLU A 165 13.74 0.79 -23.54
N LYS A 166 13.66 -0.15 -22.58
CA LYS A 166 14.31 -1.47 -22.73
C LYS A 166 13.72 -2.26 -23.89
N LEU A 167 12.41 -2.21 -24.08
CA LEU A 167 11.76 -2.82 -25.25
C LEU A 167 12.22 -2.16 -26.55
N ALA A 168 12.28 -0.83 -26.59
CA ALA A 168 12.70 -0.10 -27.78
C ALA A 168 14.15 -0.44 -28.18
N LYS A 169 15.06 -0.52 -27.20
CA LYS A 169 16.46 -0.95 -27.42
C LYS A 169 16.54 -2.40 -27.89
N PHE A 170 15.78 -3.30 -27.28
CA PHE A 170 15.71 -4.71 -27.72
C PHE A 170 15.26 -4.84 -29.18
N ILE A 171 14.18 -4.13 -29.56
CA ILE A 171 13.66 -4.15 -30.94
C ILE A 171 14.70 -3.59 -31.91
N ASP A 172 15.36 -2.49 -31.55
CA ASP A 172 16.38 -1.86 -32.37
C ASP A 172 17.57 -2.80 -32.63
N ASP A 173 18.12 -3.40 -31.57
CA ASP A 173 19.26 -4.33 -31.67
C ASP A 173 18.91 -5.54 -32.55
N ARG A 174 17.74 -6.17 -32.31
CA ARG A 174 17.28 -7.33 -33.07
C ARG A 174 16.94 -6.99 -34.52
N PHE A 175 16.40 -5.81 -34.79
CA PHE A 175 16.10 -5.36 -36.16
C PHE A 175 17.36 -5.30 -37.02
N TYR A 176 18.43 -4.66 -36.53
CA TYR A 176 19.68 -4.57 -37.28
C TYR A 176 20.38 -5.93 -37.42
N GLU A 177 20.26 -6.79 -36.41
CA GLU A 177 20.78 -8.16 -36.49
C GLU A 177 20.08 -8.99 -37.59
N LEU A 178 18.75 -8.91 -37.69
CA LEU A 178 17.95 -9.65 -38.66
C LEU A 178 18.12 -9.11 -40.09
N THR A 179 18.16 -7.78 -40.25
CA THR A 179 18.23 -7.13 -41.58
C THR A 179 19.66 -6.99 -42.13
N LYS A 180 20.69 -7.19 -41.29
CA LYS A 180 22.12 -6.97 -41.61
C LYS A 180 22.44 -5.54 -42.06
N LEU A 181 21.55 -4.58 -41.80
CA LEU A 181 21.80 -3.17 -42.05
C LEU A 181 22.79 -2.61 -41.01
N LYS A 182 23.60 -1.64 -41.42
CA LYS A 182 24.50 -0.93 -40.48
C LYS A 182 23.74 0.23 -39.84
N LYS A 183 23.68 0.26 -38.52
CA LYS A 183 23.12 1.37 -37.74
C LYS A 183 23.96 2.63 -37.98
N ASN A 184 23.36 3.63 -38.63
CA ASN A 184 24.01 4.89 -39.00
C ASN A 184 23.62 6.06 -38.07
N THR A 185 22.56 5.89 -37.27
CA THR A 185 22.02 6.91 -36.37
C THR A 185 21.84 6.38 -34.96
N GLN A 186 21.82 7.28 -33.97
CA GLN A 186 21.42 6.94 -32.60
C GLN A 186 19.91 6.77 -32.44
N GLN A 187 19.13 7.12 -33.46
CA GLN A 187 17.67 6.96 -33.44
C GLN A 187 17.28 5.48 -33.39
N LEU A 188 16.30 5.17 -32.55
CA LEU A 188 15.72 3.84 -32.42
C LEU A 188 14.79 3.57 -33.61
N VAL A 189 14.83 2.35 -34.14
CA VAL A 189 13.92 1.84 -35.19
C VAL A 189 12.45 2.00 -34.76
N ARG A 190 12.18 1.84 -33.47
CA ARG A 190 10.88 2.04 -32.83
C ARG A 190 11.05 3.02 -31.66
N SER A 191 10.25 4.08 -31.63
CA SER A 191 10.29 5.06 -30.53
C SER A 191 9.82 4.45 -29.20
N VAL A 192 10.21 5.07 -28.09
CA VAL A 192 9.77 4.64 -26.74
C VAL A 192 8.25 4.75 -26.60
N GLU A 193 7.64 5.79 -27.18
CA GLU A 193 6.20 6.02 -27.21
C GLU A 193 5.48 4.90 -27.97
N SER A 194 6.00 4.52 -29.14
CA SER A 194 5.46 3.39 -29.91
C SER A 194 5.55 2.08 -29.12
N CYS A 195 6.65 1.87 -28.40
CA CYS A 195 6.82 0.69 -27.55
C CYS A 195 5.85 0.68 -26.36
N LYS A 196 5.41 1.83 -25.82
CA LYS A 196 4.34 1.87 -24.80
C LYS A 196 3.01 1.37 -25.37
N LEU A 197 2.70 1.72 -26.62
CA LEU A 197 1.52 1.22 -27.32
C LEU A 197 1.65 -0.28 -27.62
N ASP A 198 2.84 -0.73 -28.05
CA ASP A 198 3.12 -2.15 -28.28
C ASP A 198 2.96 -2.96 -26.98
N LEU A 199 3.43 -2.46 -25.83
CA LEU A 199 3.21 -3.10 -24.52
C LEU A 199 1.73 -3.29 -24.21
N ARG A 200 0.90 -2.26 -24.42
CA ARG A 200 -0.56 -2.36 -24.25
C ARG A 200 -1.15 -3.38 -25.23
N ARG A 201 -0.74 -3.35 -26.51
CA ARG A 201 -1.16 -4.32 -27.54
C ARG A 201 -0.78 -5.75 -27.19
N PHE A 202 0.35 -5.96 -26.51
CA PHE A 202 0.79 -7.28 -26.04
C PHE A 202 0.04 -7.74 -24.78
N GLY A 203 -0.82 -6.90 -24.21
CA GLY A 203 -1.61 -7.22 -23.02
C GLY A 203 -0.98 -6.72 -21.71
N ALA A 204 0.15 -6.01 -21.76
CA ALA A 204 0.77 -5.46 -20.57
C ALA A 204 -0.04 -4.27 -20.04
N LYS A 205 -0.23 -4.21 -18.72
CA LYS A 205 -0.86 -3.09 -18.00
C LYS A 205 0.19 -2.36 -17.17
N TYR A 206 0.21 -1.03 -17.26
CA TYR A 206 1.05 -0.20 -16.40
C TYR A 206 0.28 0.14 -15.12
N THR A 207 0.36 -0.72 -14.12
CA THR A 207 -0.43 -0.61 -12.88
C THR A 207 0.43 -0.68 -11.63
N ALA A 208 -0.12 -0.22 -10.52
CA ALA A 208 0.50 -0.41 -9.21
C ALA A 208 0.51 -1.90 -8.86
N ASN A 209 1.64 -2.41 -8.37
CA ASN A 209 1.68 -3.80 -7.93
C ASN A 209 0.92 -3.94 -6.60
N THR A 210 -0.25 -4.55 -6.64
CA THR A 210 -1.07 -4.81 -5.45
C THR A 210 -0.73 -6.15 -4.79
N GLY A 211 0.20 -6.93 -5.35
CA GLY A 211 0.64 -8.21 -4.80
C GLY A 211 1.34 -8.02 -3.45
N ARG A 212 0.57 -8.03 -2.37
CA ARG A 212 1.09 -7.99 -1.00
C ARG A 212 1.64 -9.38 -0.64
N PRO A 213 2.89 -9.50 -0.18
CA PRO A 213 3.50 -10.79 0.19
C PRO A 213 2.87 -11.40 1.44
N TYR A 214 2.15 -10.61 2.22
CA TYR A 214 1.49 -11.05 3.43
C TYR A 214 0.06 -11.43 3.12
N PHE A 215 -0.29 -12.69 3.40
CA PHE A 215 -1.68 -13.13 3.41
C PHE A 215 -2.44 -12.26 4.41
N LEU A 216 -3.47 -11.55 3.95
CA LEU A 216 -4.32 -10.73 4.80
C LEU A 216 -5.18 -11.66 5.67
N GLY A 217 -4.60 -12.17 6.75
CA GLY A 217 -5.30 -12.95 7.77
C GLY A 217 -6.28 -12.11 8.60
N HIS A 218 -6.50 -10.85 8.25
CA HIS A 218 -7.39 -9.92 8.94
C HIS A 218 -8.85 -10.41 8.99
N GLU A 219 -9.25 -11.26 8.04
CA GLU A 219 -10.60 -11.83 7.95
C GLU A 219 -10.76 -13.16 8.70
N ARG A 220 -9.69 -13.69 9.33
CA ARG A 220 -9.85 -14.90 10.15
C ARG A 220 -10.73 -14.59 11.36
N LYS A 221 -11.64 -15.51 11.70
CA LYS A 221 -12.62 -15.31 12.79
C LYS A 221 -11.99 -14.96 14.14
N ASP A 222 -10.86 -15.58 14.47
CA ASP A 222 -10.10 -15.31 15.70
C ASP A 222 -9.50 -13.89 15.68
N VAL A 223 -8.95 -13.46 14.54
CA VAL A 223 -8.41 -12.11 14.36
C VAL A 223 -9.51 -11.05 14.43
N VAL A 224 -10.66 -11.28 13.78
CA VAL A 224 -11.82 -10.38 13.86
C VAL A 224 -12.29 -10.23 15.30
N LYS A 225 -12.44 -11.35 16.03
CA LYS A 225 -12.81 -11.32 17.45
C LYS A 225 -11.82 -10.51 18.31
N HIS A 226 -10.52 -10.67 18.09
CA HIS A 226 -9.53 -9.86 18.80
C HIS A 226 -9.61 -8.37 18.45
N ARG A 227 -9.90 -8.02 17.20
CA ARG A 227 -10.13 -6.62 16.80
C ARG A 227 -11.38 -6.03 17.44
N GLU A 228 -12.44 -6.82 17.59
CA GLU A 228 -13.67 -6.40 18.29
C GLU A 228 -13.36 -6.09 19.77
N GLN A 229 -12.65 -7.00 20.47
CA GLN A 229 -12.19 -6.78 21.85
C GLN A 229 -11.30 -5.55 21.98
N PHE A 230 -10.39 -5.35 21.02
CA PHE A 230 -9.52 -4.19 20.97
C PHE A 230 -10.31 -2.88 20.83
N ILE A 231 -11.30 -2.83 19.93
CA ILE A 231 -12.16 -1.66 19.75
C ILE A 231 -13.03 -1.42 20.98
N GLU A 232 -13.55 -2.47 21.60
CA GLU A 232 -14.35 -2.41 22.83
C GLU A 232 -13.55 -1.74 23.95
N TYR A 233 -12.30 -2.16 24.18
CA TYR A 233 -11.41 -1.53 25.16
C TYR A 233 -11.26 -0.01 24.97
N PHE A 234 -10.94 0.45 23.75
CA PHE A 234 -10.80 1.88 23.49
C PHE A 234 -12.12 2.65 23.56
N THR A 235 -13.25 1.99 23.27
CA THR A 235 -14.57 2.60 23.37
C THR A 235 -14.98 2.79 24.84
N GLU A 236 -14.70 1.80 25.69
CA GLU A 236 -14.97 1.86 27.13
C GLU A 236 -14.10 2.91 27.84
N HIS A 237 -12.86 3.09 27.38
CA HIS A 237 -11.89 4.02 27.99
C HIS A 237 -11.72 5.33 27.19
N GLN A 238 -12.62 5.64 26.25
CA GLN A 238 -12.47 6.80 25.36
C GLN A 238 -12.32 8.13 26.11
N ASP A 239 -12.93 8.21 27.30
CA ASP A 239 -12.93 9.41 28.15
C ASP A 239 -11.61 9.59 28.93
N ASP A 240 -10.74 8.57 28.96
CA ASP A 240 -9.42 8.61 29.59
C ASP A 240 -8.33 9.13 28.64
N PHE A 241 -8.60 9.15 27.33
CA PHE A 241 -7.62 9.52 26.31
C PHE A 241 -7.81 10.95 25.77
N TYR A 242 -6.71 11.57 25.36
CA TYR A 242 -6.75 12.77 24.52
C TYR A 242 -7.28 12.42 23.14
N THR A 243 -8.19 13.22 22.59
CA THR A 243 -8.74 13.01 21.24
C THR A 243 -8.71 14.31 20.44
N ILE A 244 -8.89 14.22 19.12
CA ILE A 244 -8.97 15.39 18.24
C ILE A 244 -10.43 15.56 17.81
N THR A 245 -10.97 16.76 17.94
CA THR A 245 -12.34 17.08 17.50
C THR A 245 -12.43 17.13 15.98
N ASN A 246 -13.62 16.90 15.45
CA ASN A 246 -13.91 17.04 14.01
C ASN A 246 -14.17 18.51 13.60
N ASP A 247 -13.84 19.48 14.45
CA ASP A 247 -14.00 20.90 14.16
C ASP A 247 -13.02 21.36 13.07
N THR A 248 -13.28 22.52 12.46
CA THR A 248 -12.37 23.16 11.51
C THR A 248 -11.94 24.52 12.06
N PRO A 249 -10.71 24.70 12.55
CA PRO A 249 -9.62 23.71 12.59
C PRO A 249 -9.81 22.65 13.70
N PRO A 250 -9.23 21.44 13.54
CA PRO A 250 -9.30 20.39 14.55
C PRO A 250 -8.63 20.83 15.86
N GLN A 251 -9.25 20.51 17.00
CA GLN A 251 -8.76 20.87 18.33
C GLN A 251 -8.56 19.65 19.22
N TRP A 252 -7.65 19.75 20.19
CA TRP A 252 -7.48 18.70 21.20
C TRP A 252 -8.62 18.75 22.22
N LYS A 253 -9.26 17.60 22.46
CA LYS A 253 -10.18 17.35 23.56
C LYS A 253 -9.41 16.66 24.69
N ASN A 254 -9.44 17.28 25.87
CA ASN A 254 -8.86 16.70 27.08
C ASN A 254 -9.72 15.53 27.59
N PRO A 255 -9.10 14.53 28.22
CA PRO A 255 -9.84 13.45 28.86
C PRO A 255 -10.74 13.99 29.97
N THR A 256 -11.92 13.38 30.13
CA THR A 256 -12.85 13.66 31.23
C THR A 256 -12.70 12.65 32.38
N GLY A 257 -12.04 11.52 32.12
CA GLY A 257 -11.69 10.48 33.09
C GLY A 257 -10.27 10.59 33.64
N GLU A 258 -9.62 9.45 33.88
CA GLU A 258 -8.24 9.39 34.35
C GLU A 258 -7.28 9.66 33.18
N PRO A 259 -6.49 10.75 33.20
CA PRO A 259 -5.74 11.16 32.03
C PRO A 259 -4.68 10.11 31.65
N THR A 260 -4.83 9.57 30.45
CA THR A 260 -3.99 8.49 29.93
C THR A 260 -3.30 8.95 28.65
N VAL A 261 -1.98 8.81 28.63
CA VAL A 261 -1.16 9.03 27.44
C VAL A 261 -1.07 7.71 26.67
N LEU A 262 -1.60 7.70 25.46
CA LEU A 262 -1.40 6.60 24.52
C LEU A 262 -0.07 6.82 23.79
N LEU A 263 0.88 5.92 24.02
CA LEU A 263 2.10 5.81 23.24
C LEU A 263 1.91 4.73 22.18
N LEU A 264 2.17 5.09 20.94
CA LEU A 264 2.11 4.16 19.82
C LEU A 264 3.53 3.94 19.33
N CYS A 265 4.00 2.70 19.32
CA CYS A 265 5.28 2.37 18.69
C CYS A 265 5.04 2.30 17.16
N PHE A 266 5.22 3.42 16.47
CA PHE A 266 5.01 3.55 15.02
C PHE A 266 5.97 4.60 14.44
N PRO A 267 6.54 4.36 13.25
CA PRO A 267 7.16 5.40 12.45
C PRO A 267 6.21 5.98 11.39
N ASP A 268 6.08 7.31 11.46
CA ASP A 268 5.68 8.29 10.43
C ASP A 268 4.18 8.59 10.15
N PHE A 269 3.93 9.88 9.86
CA PHE A 269 2.66 10.61 10.03
C PHE A 269 1.71 10.55 8.81
N SER A 270 2.11 9.92 7.70
CA SER A 270 1.27 9.84 6.50
C SER A 270 0.42 8.56 6.50
N MET A 271 -0.77 8.69 7.07
CA MET A 271 -1.89 7.72 7.05
C MET A 271 -1.76 6.52 8.00
N ILE A 272 -2.53 6.60 9.10
CA ILE A 272 -3.11 5.53 9.93
C ILE A 272 -2.47 4.14 9.70
N GLY A 273 -1.37 3.91 10.41
CA GLY A 273 -0.82 2.61 10.74
C GLY A 273 0.28 2.12 9.81
N HIS A 274 1.54 2.25 10.24
CA HIS A 274 2.58 1.25 10.00
C HIS A 274 3.63 1.28 11.13
N ASP A 275 4.12 0.09 11.46
CA ASP A 275 5.20 -0.34 12.38
C ASP A 275 6.61 0.05 11.84
N GLU A 276 7.70 -0.30 12.54
CA GLU A 276 9.12 -0.29 12.13
C GLU A 276 9.32 -0.07 10.61
N SER A 277 9.69 1.16 10.24
CA SER A 277 9.76 1.55 8.83
C SER A 277 11.16 1.35 8.32
N THR A 278 11.29 0.50 7.31
CA THR A 278 12.54 0.30 6.59
C THR A 278 12.55 1.19 5.34
N TYR A 279 13.27 2.31 5.42
CA TYR A 279 13.55 3.17 4.28
C TYR A 279 14.67 2.57 3.45
N LYS A 280 14.45 2.38 2.15
CA LYS A 280 15.46 1.84 1.24
C LYS A 280 15.94 2.91 0.28
N SER A 281 17.25 2.95 0.03
CA SER A 281 17.74 3.75 -1.10
C SER A 281 17.29 3.12 -2.42
N GLY A 282 16.79 3.97 -3.34
CA GLY A 282 16.36 3.52 -4.67
C GLY A 282 15.00 2.80 -4.67
N GLU A 283 14.03 3.25 -3.87
CA GLU A 283 12.64 2.76 -3.98
C GLU A 283 12.19 2.78 -5.44
N ILE A 284 11.82 1.59 -5.91
CA ILE A 284 11.39 1.40 -7.29
C ILE A 284 9.98 1.97 -7.41
N SER A 285 9.68 2.64 -8.52
CA SER A 285 8.33 3.12 -8.83
C SER A 285 7.28 2.04 -8.51
N ALA A 286 6.25 2.44 -7.76
CA ALA A 286 5.16 1.55 -7.38
C ALA A 286 4.39 0.98 -8.58
N LYS A 287 4.57 1.58 -9.78
CA LYS A 287 3.95 1.18 -11.04
C LYS A 287 4.94 0.52 -11.98
N ARG A 288 4.53 -0.59 -12.59
CA ARG A 288 5.31 -1.29 -13.62
C ARG A 288 4.40 -1.92 -14.68
N TRP A 289 5.00 -2.32 -15.78
CA TRP A 289 4.32 -3.13 -16.79
C TRP A 289 4.15 -4.57 -16.28
N ILE A 290 2.93 -5.09 -16.36
CA ILE A 290 2.57 -6.45 -15.89
C ILE A 290 1.73 -7.12 -16.97
N MET A 291 2.12 -8.34 -17.37
CA MET A 291 1.45 -9.10 -18.44
C MET A 291 0.28 -9.96 -17.97
N THR A 292 0.26 -10.37 -16.70
CA THR A 292 -0.77 -11.26 -16.13
C THR A 292 -1.19 -10.78 -14.74
N ASP A 293 -2.34 -11.24 -14.25
CA ASP A 293 -2.79 -10.95 -12.88
C ASP A 293 -1.84 -11.54 -11.81
N ASN A 294 -0.88 -12.39 -12.21
CA ASN A 294 0.15 -12.95 -11.35
C ASN A 294 1.43 -12.12 -11.43
N ALA A 295 1.37 -10.90 -10.91
CA ALA A 295 2.55 -10.07 -10.75
C ALA A 295 3.54 -10.76 -9.78
N PRO A 296 4.80 -11.00 -10.16
CA PRO A 296 5.78 -11.60 -9.24
C PRO A 296 6.00 -10.68 -8.02
N PHE A 297 6.15 -11.26 -6.84
CA PHE A 297 6.47 -10.48 -5.63
C PHE A 297 7.77 -9.69 -5.83
N TYR A 298 7.77 -8.45 -5.33
CA TYR A 298 9.00 -7.66 -5.24
C TYR A 298 10.00 -8.39 -4.34
N ASN A 299 11.24 -8.49 -4.80
CA ASN A 299 12.33 -8.53 -3.83
C ASN A 299 12.33 -7.14 -3.17
N LYS A 300 12.07 -7.07 -1.86
CA LYS A 300 12.17 -5.81 -1.09
C LYS A 300 13.51 -5.16 -1.46
N GLY A 301 13.50 -3.93 -1.98
CA GLY A 301 14.56 -3.26 -2.78
C GLY A 301 16.04 -3.61 -2.51
N LYS A 302 16.85 -3.53 -3.58
CA LYS A 302 18.32 -3.61 -3.52
C LYS A 302 18.88 -2.26 -3.09
N GLY A 303 19.74 -2.21 -2.08
CA GLY A 303 20.38 -0.97 -1.62
C GLY A 303 20.60 -0.95 -0.11
N ASN A 304 21.21 0.13 0.36
CA ASN A 304 21.30 0.40 1.79
C ASN A 304 19.90 0.69 2.33
N SER A 305 19.59 0.10 3.48
CA SER A 305 18.34 0.33 4.18
C SER A 305 18.59 0.93 5.55
N VAL A 306 17.72 1.84 5.95
CA VAL A 306 17.67 2.38 7.31
C VAL A 306 16.32 1.99 7.89
N MET A 307 16.33 1.29 9.01
CA MET A 307 15.14 1.05 9.81
C MET A 307 15.03 2.15 10.85
N ARG A 308 13.84 2.72 10.98
CA ARG A 308 13.52 3.72 12.00
C ARG A 308 12.38 3.17 12.86
N SER A 309 12.53 3.33 14.17
CA SER A 309 11.49 3.06 15.16
C SER A 309 11.27 4.33 15.98
N ASP A 310 10.02 4.77 16.09
CA ASP A 310 9.61 5.97 16.83
C ASP A 310 8.46 5.64 17.80
N PHE A 311 8.33 6.45 18.85
CA PHE A 311 7.15 6.45 19.72
C PHE A 311 6.30 7.68 19.43
N LEU A 312 5.18 7.48 18.72
CA LEU A 312 4.15 8.50 18.58
C LEU A 312 3.39 8.65 19.89
N VAL A 313 2.89 9.85 20.15
CA VAL A 313 2.15 10.16 21.36
C VAL A 313 0.86 10.87 21.02
N MET A 314 -0.25 10.38 21.58
CA MET A 314 -1.54 11.06 21.51
C MET A 314 -1.65 12.06 22.66
N HIS A 315 -1.01 13.22 22.52
CA HIS A 315 -1.01 14.29 23.52
C HIS A 315 -0.78 15.67 22.86
N PRO A 316 -1.40 16.77 23.36
CA PRO A 316 -1.28 18.11 22.78
C PRO A 316 0.14 18.70 22.76
N SER A 317 1.08 18.14 23.53
CA SER A 317 2.45 18.68 23.61
C SER A 317 3.32 18.39 22.39
N SER A 318 3.16 17.22 21.77
CA SER A 318 3.97 16.76 20.63
C SER A 318 3.42 15.44 20.09
N PRO A 319 3.41 15.23 18.76
CA PRO A 319 3.06 13.94 18.17
C PRO A 319 4.15 12.86 18.35
N PHE A 320 5.37 13.25 18.74
CA PHE A 320 6.49 12.34 19.03
C PHE A 320 6.94 12.46 20.49
N PHE A 321 7.35 11.35 21.09
CA PHE A 321 7.93 11.37 22.43
C PHE A 321 9.33 11.98 22.41
N THR A 322 9.47 13.17 22.97
CA THR A 322 10.77 13.84 23.15
C THR A 322 10.80 14.59 24.48
N LEU A 323 11.96 14.61 25.13
CA LEU A 323 12.24 15.48 26.27
C LEU A 323 12.82 16.82 25.78
N THR A 324 12.54 17.89 26.50
CA THR A 324 13.31 19.14 26.37
C THR A 324 14.73 18.94 26.86
N ASP A 325 15.69 19.77 26.45
CA ASP A 325 17.09 19.66 26.90
C ASP A 325 17.22 19.65 28.43
N LYS A 326 16.43 20.48 29.12
CA LYS A 326 16.43 20.54 30.60
C LYS A 326 15.87 19.27 31.24
N GLU A 327 14.87 18.64 30.64
CA GLU A 327 14.32 17.36 31.11
C GLU A 327 15.32 16.23 30.86
N PHE A 328 15.95 16.20 29.68
CA PHE A 328 16.95 15.20 29.33
C PHE A 328 18.23 15.33 30.17
N GLU A 329 18.71 16.54 30.47
CA GLU A 329 19.83 16.74 31.40
C GLU A 329 19.54 16.18 32.79
N LYS A 330 18.29 16.26 33.26
CA LYS A 330 17.87 15.63 34.52
C LYS A 330 17.81 14.12 34.40
N ALA A 331 17.33 13.62 33.26
CA ALA A 331 17.33 12.19 32.97
C ALA A 331 18.75 11.62 32.98
N LEU A 332 19.69 12.26 32.28
CA LEU A 332 21.11 11.88 32.23
C LEU A 332 21.79 11.88 33.61
N LYS A 333 21.44 12.83 34.48
CA LYS A 333 21.96 12.83 35.87
C LYS A 333 21.54 11.60 36.66
N LYS A 334 20.36 11.04 36.37
CA LYS A 334 19.84 9.82 37.05
C LYS A 334 20.24 8.53 36.32
N TYR A 335 20.28 8.58 35.00
CA TYR A 335 20.54 7.46 34.09
C TYR A 335 21.63 7.86 33.08
N PRO A 336 22.91 7.83 33.48
CA PRO A 336 24.02 8.26 32.60
C PRO A 336 24.15 7.42 31.32
N ASP A 337 23.68 6.16 31.36
CA ASP A 337 23.63 5.21 30.25
C ASP A 337 22.70 5.65 29.12
N LEU A 338 21.83 6.66 29.34
CA LEU A 338 21.04 7.26 28.26
C LEU A 338 21.91 7.97 27.19
N ASN A 339 23.18 8.25 27.48
CA ASN A 339 24.12 8.81 26.52
C ASN A 339 24.77 7.75 25.62
N ASP A 340 24.60 6.46 25.95
CA ASP A 340 25.18 5.37 25.18
C ASP A 340 24.27 5.03 24.00
N ASN A 341 24.84 5.04 22.80
CA ASN A 341 24.23 4.40 21.64
C ASN A 341 24.46 2.89 21.83
N GLY A 342 23.41 2.18 22.22
CA GLY A 342 23.46 0.75 22.55
C GLY A 342 23.80 -0.16 21.35
N LEU A 343 23.25 -1.38 21.35
CA LEU A 343 23.46 -2.42 20.33
C LEU A 343 23.07 -1.95 18.93
N ASN A 344 24.00 -1.33 18.18
CA ASN A 344 23.83 -0.87 16.79
C ASN A 344 22.66 0.09 16.53
N LEU A 345 22.08 0.67 17.59
CA LEU A 345 21.03 1.68 17.52
C LEU A 345 21.63 3.08 17.61
N ASN A 346 21.23 3.94 16.69
CA ASN A 346 21.48 5.37 16.76
C ASN A 346 20.23 6.06 17.32
N TYR A 347 20.22 6.29 18.63
CA TYR A 347 19.12 7.00 19.29
C TYR A 347 19.12 8.48 18.91
N GLU A 348 17.92 9.02 18.67
CA GLU A 348 17.74 10.46 18.58
C GLU A 348 17.93 11.08 19.97
N ARG A 349 18.63 12.21 20.00
CA ARG A 349 18.92 12.93 21.24
C ARG A 349 17.61 13.30 21.94
N ASN A 350 17.57 13.12 23.27
CA ASN A 350 16.40 13.39 24.11
C ASN A 350 15.15 12.53 23.79
N SER A 351 15.29 11.47 23.02
CA SER A 351 14.18 10.59 22.61
C SER A 351 14.51 9.12 22.82
N ALA A 352 13.50 8.26 22.67
CA ALA A 352 13.64 6.82 22.49
C ALA A 352 13.48 6.38 21.02
N SER A 353 13.23 7.33 20.11
CA SER A 353 13.37 7.12 18.67
C SER A 353 14.77 6.65 18.32
N ALA A 354 14.86 5.64 17.46
CA ALA A 354 16.12 5.04 17.07
C ALA A 354 16.16 4.73 15.57
N THR A 355 17.35 4.84 15.00
CA THR A 355 17.63 4.42 13.62
C THR A 355 18.73 3.38 13.58
N MET A 356 18.63 2.43 12.66
CA MET A 356 19.61 1.38 12.45
C MET A 356 19.83 1.14 10.95
N ASN A 357 21.07 0.93 10.54
CA ASN A 357 21.36 0.50 9.19
C ASN A 357 21.05 -1.00 9.06
N VAL A 358 20.11 -1.34 8.19
CA VAL A 358 19.72 -2.73 7.91
C VAL A 358 20.66 -3.28 6.84
N GLY A 359 21.52 -4.21 7.26
CA GLY A 359 22.53 -4.91 6.46
C GLY A 359 23.50 -5.65 7.38
N GLY A 360 24.01 -6.81 6.95
CA GLY A 360 24.97 -7.61 7.74
C GLY A 360 24.42 -8.01 9.12
N ASP A 361 23.36 -8.81 9.13
CA ASP A 361 22.70 -9.39 10.31
C ASP A 361 22.00 -8.43 11.30
N ASN A 362 21.96 -7.13 11.02
CA ASN A 362 21.26 -6.16 11.88
C ASN A 362 19.75 -6.09 11.57
N TYR A 363 18.92 -6.44 12.56
CA TYR A 363 17.45 -6.37 12.54
C TYR A 363 16.94 -5.91 13.91
N MET A 364 15.72 -5.36 13.99
CA MET A 364 15.05 -5.09 15.28
C MET A 364 14.64 -6.44 15.89
N ASP A 365 15.54 -7.02 16.68
CA ASP A 365 15.29 -8.24 17.44
C ASP A 365 14.77 -7.92 18.85
N ASN A 366 14.38 -8.95 19.60
CA ASN A 366 13.80 -8.76 20.93
C ASN A 366 14.72 -7.94 21.87
N PRO A 367 16.05 -8.20 21.96
CA PRO A 367 16.95 -7.37 22.76
C PRO A 367 16.96 -5.90 22.37
N ILE A 368 16.98 -5.59 21.07
CA ILE A 368 16.98 -4.22 20.57
C ILE A 368 15.65 -3.51 20.90
N VAL A 369 14.52 -4.17 20.64
CA VAL A 369 13.18 -3.64 20.99
C VAL A 369 13.08 -3.41 22.50
N LEU A 370 13.48 -4.38 23.32
CA LEU A 370 13.46 -4.27 24.78
C LEU A 370 14.32 -3.09 25.27
N SER A 371 15.53 -2.92 24.72
CA SER A 371 16.39 -1.78 25.03
C SER A 371 15.70 -0.44 24.74
N GLN A 372 14.94 -0.37 23.64
CA GLN A 372 14.16 0.80 23.26
C GLN A 372 13.04 1.11 24.27
N PHE A 373 12.31 0.10 24.73
CA PHE A 373 11.29 0.23 25.78
C PHE A 373 11.89 0.65 27.12
N GLU A 374 12.99 0.02 27.54
CA GLU A 374 13.70 0.39 28.77
C GLU A 374 14.14 1.86 28.74
N ARG A 375 14.69 2.31 27.61
CA ARG A 375 15.02 3.72 27.39
C ARG A 375 13.80 4.62 27.53
N THR A 376 12.68 4.23 26.93
CA THR A 376 11.41 4.97 27.03
C THR A 376 10.94 5.09 28.48
N PHE A 377 10.94 3.99 29.24
CA PHE A 377 10.56 3.98 30.65
C PHE A 377 11.50 4.81 31.53
N LYS A 378 12.80 4.88 31.21
CA LYS A 378 13.74 5.77 31.89
C LYS A 378 13.45 7.25 31.63
N LEU A 379 12.97 7.60 30.43
CA LEU A 379 12.73 8.99 30.02
C LEU A 379 11.35 9.51 30.47
N LEU A 380 10.31 8.67 30.47
CA LEU A 380 8.92 9.06 30.76
C LEU A 380 8.73 9.86 32.06
N PRO A 381 9.33 9.48 33.21
CA PRO A 381 9.16 10.22 34.48
C PRO A 381 9.65 11.67 34.44
N PHE A 382 10.48 12.04 33.45
CA PHE A 382 11.03 13.38 33.31
C PHE A 382 10.18 14.30 32.44
N LYS A 383 9.23 13.76 31.69
CA LYS A 383 8.34 14.57 30.84
C LYS A 383 7.32 15.28 31.72
N LYS A 384 7.48 16.59 31.89
CA LYS A 384 6.68 17.38 32.84
C LYS A 384 5.19 17.34 32.49
N GLU A 385 4.87 17.38 31.20
CA GLU A 385 3.49 17.34 30.70
C GLU A 385 2.79 16.02 31.04
N TYR A 386 3.52 14.91 31.20
CA TYR A 386 2.95 13.59 31.45
C TYR A 386 2.87 13.24 32.94
N LYS A 387 3.13 14.21 33.81
CA LYS A 387 3.03 14.00 35.26
C LYS A 387 1.60 13.58 35.62
N ASN A 388 1.47 12.56 36.47
CA ASN A 388 0.20 11.99 36.92
C ASN A 388 -0.68 11.38 35.80
N HIS A 389 -0.09 11.03 34.67
CA HIS A 389 -0.79 10.27 33.64
C HIS A 389 -0.56 8.77 33.79
N ARG A 390 -1.53 7.97 33.36
CA ARG A 390 -1.31 6.56 33.02
C ARG A 390 -0.74 6.45 31.62
N PHE A 391 -0.05 5.34 31.35
CA PHE A 391 0.53 5.08 30.05
C PHE A 391 -0.04 3.79 29.48
N VAL A 392 -0.53 3.87 28.24
CA VAL A 392 -0.92 2.69 27.45
C VAL A 392 0.00 2.65 26.24
N PHE A 393 0.61 1.48 26.00
CA PHE A 393 1.46 1.25 24.84
C PHE A 393 0.71 0.42 23.82
N LEU A 394 0.60 0.93 22.60
CA LEU A 394 0.15 0.15 21.45
C LEU A 394 1.37 -0.29 20.64
N VAL A 395 1.52 -1.60 20.53
CA VAL A 395 2.58 -2.27 19.76
C VAL A 395 1.94 -3.31 18.86
N ASP A 396 2.57 -3.64 17.74
CA ASP A 396 2.16 -4.80 16.98
C ASP A 396 2.64 -6.10 17.65
N ASN A 397 2.02 -7.21 17.26
CA ASN A 397 2.34 -8.52 17.81
C ASN A 397 3.35 -9.26 16.91
N ALA A 398 4.35 -8.54 16.38
CA ALA A 398 5.43 -9.17 15.63
C ALA A 398 6.21 -10.13 16.52
N ARG A 399 6.72 -11.21 15.91
CA ARG A 399 7.51 -12.22 16.62
C ARG A 399 8.74 -11.61 17.32
N THR A 400 9.27 -10.50 16.81
CA THR A 400 10.40 -9.76 17.34
C THR A 400 10.04 -8.81 18.50
N GLN A 401 8.76 -8.52 18.69
CA GLN A 401 8.25 -7.64 19.74
C GLN A 401 7.61 -8.41 20.88
N THR A 402 7.21 -9.66 20.62
CA THR A 402 6.99 -10.64 21.68
C THR A 402 8.32 -11.23 22.07
N ALA A 403 8.79 -10.95 23.29
CA ALA A 403 9.80 -11.82 23.91
C ALA A 403 9.29 -13.25 23.75
N THR A 404 10.13 -14.15 23.22
CA THR A 404 9.71 -15.53 22.94
C THR A 404 9.29 -16.18 24.24
N GLU A 405 7.99 -16.13 24.56
CA GLU A 405 7.37 -17.17 25.35
C GLU A 405 7.45 -18.41 24.47
N TYR A 406 8.52 -19.17 24.65
CA TYR A 406 8.55 -20.54 24.18
C TYR A 406 7.31 -21.21 24.77
N SER A 407 6.67 -22.14 24.07
CA SER A 407 5.64 -22.95 24.72
C SER A 407 6.31 -24.18 25.30
N VAL A 408 5.84 -24.69 26.44
CA VAL A 408 6.16 -26.08 26.86
C VAL A 408 5.84 -27.07 25.72
N ASN A 409 4.95 -26.69 24.80
CA ASN A 409 4.60 -27.48 23.64
C ASN A 409 5.72 -27.63 22.60
N ASP A 410 6.66 -26.69 22.56
CA ASP A 410 7.76 -26.66 21.59
C ASP A 410 8.93 -27.58 21.97
N PHE A 411 8.99 -28.03 23.22
CA PHE A 411 10.03 -28.94 23.69
C PHE A 411 9.70 -30.39 23.35
N ALA A 412 10.72 -31.12 22.90
CA ALA A 412 10.67 -32.56 22.77
C ALA A 412 10.69 -33.27 24.13
N MET A 413 10.18 -34.51 24.17
CA MET A 413 10.17 -35.32 25.39
C MET A 413 11.57 -35.76 25.83
N TYR A 414 12.39 -36.16 24.85
CA TYR A 414 13.68 -36.80 25.04
C TYR A 414 14.82 -35.93 24.52
N PRO A 415 16.08 -36.24 24.88
CA PRO A 415 17.24 -35.54 24.37
C PRO A 415 17.35 -35.54 22.84
N ASP A 416 18.16 -34.62 22.31
CA ASP A 416 18.41 -34.44 20.86
C ASP A 416 17.14 -34.08 20.05
N GLY A 417 16.10 -33.62 20.75
CA GLY A 417 14.87 -33.15 20.13
C GLY A 417 14.80 -31.62 20.02
N ARG A 418 13.68 -31.13 19.49
CA ARG A 418 13.42 -29.68 19.38
C ARG A 418 13.45 -29.02 20.77
N CYS A 419 14.26 -27.97 20.91
CA CYS A 419 14.31 -27.10 22.07
C CYS A 419 14.35 -25.65 21.59
N PRO A 420 13.40 -24.79 21.99
CA PRO A 420 13.31 -23.42 21.46
C PRO A 420 14.28 -22.43 22.11
N VAL A 421 14.94 -22.80 23.22
CA VAL A 421 15.81 -21.92 24.00
C VAL A 421 17.02 -22.64 24.56
N ASP A 422 18.08 -21.87 24.83
CA ASP A 422 19.34 -22.35 25.40
C ASP A 422 19.29 -22.46 26.92
N ASN A 423 18.57 -21.54 27.57
CA ASN A 423 18.38 -21.53 29.01
C ASN A 423 16.99 -21.01 29.40
N ILE A 424 16.58 -21.36 30.62
CA ILE A 424 15.33 -20.93 31.25
C ILE A 424 15.68 -20.22 32.55
N ASP A 425 15.53 -18.89 32.54
CA ASP A 425 15.66 -18.06 33.73
C ASP A 425 14.33 -18.00 34.48
N PHE A 426 14.35 -18.24 35.79
CA PHE A 426 13.15 -18.15 36.62
C PHE A 426 13.47 -17.71 38.05
N LEU A 427 12.45 -17.24 38.77
CA LEU A 427 12.54 -16.97 40.21
C LEU A 427 12.02 -18.19 40.97
N ASP A 428 12.83 -18.69 41.90
CA ASP A 428 12.39 -19.76 42.81
C ASP A 428 11.42 -19.22 43.89
N GLU A 429 10.97 -20.11 44.78
CA GLU A 429 10.05 -19.76 45.87
C GLU A 429 10.60 -18.70 46.85
N LYS A 430 11.92 -18.42 46.80
CA LYS A 430 12.59 -17.42 47.62
C LYS A 430 12.90 -16.13 46.83
N ASN A 431 12.35 -15.98 45.63
CA ASN A 431 12.67 -14.90 44.69
C ASN A 431 14.17 -14.81 44.31
N ILE A 432 14.88 -15.93 44.34
CA ILE A 432 16.26 -15.98 43.85
C ILE A 432 16.22 -16.36 42.38
N LYS A 433 16.96 -15.62 41.55
CA LYS A 433 17.11 -15.93 40.12
C LYS A 433 17.88 -17.24 39.96
N GLN A 434 17.26 -18.20 39.31
CA GLN A 434 17.81 -19.48 38.90
C GLN A 434 17.83 -19.54 37.38
N THR A 435 18.78 -20.30 36.83
CA THR A 435 18.93 -20.54 35.40
C THR A 435 19.08 -22.04 35.16
N ILE A 436 18.30 -22.59 34.23
CA ILE A 436 18.42 -24.00 33.81
C ILE A 436 18.93 -24.02 32.38
N GLU A 437 20.05 -24.69 32.16
CA GLU A 437 20.57 -24.91 30.82
C GLU A 437 19.73 -25.99 30.12
N CYS A 438 19.27 -25.70 28.92
CA CYS A 438 18.45 -26.61 28.11
C CYS A 438 19.26 -27.60 27.26
N TYR A 439 20.56 -27.39 27.19
CA TYR A 439 21.52 -28.25 26.50
C TYR A 439 22.53 -28.79 27.51
N ASP A 440 23.10 -29.96 27.24
CA ASP A 440 24.20 -30.51 28.02
C ASP A 440 25.57 -29.99 27.54
N ASP A 441 26.65 -30.42 28.19
CA ASP A 441 28.02 -30.05 27.85
C ASP A 441 28.44 -30.45 26.42
N GLN A 442 27.68 -31.32 25.76
CA GLN A 442 27.91 -31.76 24.37
C GLN A 442 27.08 -30.95 23.36
N GLY A 443 26.28 -29.99 23.82
CA GLY A 443 25.36 -29.22 22.98
C GLY A 443 24.13 -30.01 22.55
N ILE A 444 23.81 -31.14 23.21
CA ILE A 444 22.61 -31.93 22.93
C ILE A 444 21.48 -31.39 23.81
N SER A 445 20.30 -31.16 23.22
CA SER A 445 19.15 -30.69 24.00
C SER A 445 18.77 -31.75 25.04
N LYS A 446 18.44 -31.34 26.27
CA LYS A 446 18.11 -32.25 27.38
C LYS A 446 16.71 -32.88 27.23
N GLY A 447 15.78 -32.18 26.58
CA GLY A 447 14.36 -32.56 26.50
C GLY A 447 13.59 -32.40 27.82
N LEU A 448 12.26 -32.42 27.76
CA LEU A 448 11.40 -32.13 28.94
C LEU A 448 11.60 -33.11 30.09
N LEU A 449 11.90 -34.38 29.82
CA LEU A 449 12.01 -35.38 30.88
C LEU A 449 13.22 -35.11 31.78
N ALA A 450 14.37 -34.79 31.18
CA ALA A 450 15.57 -34.44 31.91
C ALA A 450 15.41 -33.10 32.66
N LEU A 451 14.84 -32.09 32.01
CA LEU A 451 14.55 -30.79 32.65
C LEU A 451 13.61 -30.94 33.85
N ALA A 452 12.59 -31.80 33.75
CA ALA A 452 11.68 -32.06 34.85
C ALA A 452 12.35 -32.77 36.03
N HIS A 453 13.32 -33.66 35.79
CA HIS A 453 14.13 -34.27 36.83
C HIS A 453 15.08 -33.26 37.50
N GLU A 454 15.71 -32.37 36.73
CA GLU A 454 16.58 -31.30 37.24
C GLU A 454 15.79 -30.32 38.13
N LEU A 455 14.53 -30.09 37.79
CA LEU A 455 13.56 -29.32 38.58
C LEU A 455 12.96 -30.07 39.77
N ASN A 456 13.39 -31.31 40.04
CA ASN A 456 12.86 -32.15 41.12
C ASN A 456 11.34 -32.38 41.04
N LEU A 457 10.77 -32.41 39.83
CA LEU A 457 9.33 -32.69 39.63
C LEU A 457 9.06 -34.19 39.81
N SER A 458 7.91 -34.53 40.42
CA SER A 458 7.45 -35.91 40.55
C SER A 458 6.84 -36.39 39.24
N ILE A 459 7.55 -37.26 38.50
CA ILE A 459 7.13 -37.76 37.19
C ILE A 459 6.70 -39.23 37.30
N PRO A 460 5.50 -39.62 36.82
CA PRO A 460 5.10 -41.02 36.78
C PRO A 460 6.03 -41.88 35.90
N ASN A 461 6.33 -43.11 36.32
CA ASN A 461 7.19 -44.06 35.60
C ASN A 461 6.77 -44.34 34.13
N LYS A 462 5.53 -44.02 33.75
CA LYS A 462 5.00 -44.16 32.37
C LYS A 462 4.32 -42.88 31.90
N CYS A 463 4.94 -41.74 32.16
CA CYS A 463 4.41 -40.43 31.75
C CYS A 463 4.46 -40.25 30.23
N LYS A 464 3.34 -39.87 29.61
CA LYS A 464 3.28 -39.50 28.18
C LYS A 464 3.59 -38.02 28.00
N LEU A 465 4.07 -37.62 26.81
CA LEU A 465 4.42 -36.21 26.53
C LEU A 465 3.34 -35.18 26.91
N PRO A 466 2.02 -35.37 26.63
CA PRO A 466 1.00 -34.41 27.07
C PRO A 466 0.89 -34.28 28.60
N GLN A 467 1.05 -35.39 29.33
CA GLN A 467 1.05 -35.40 30.80
C GLN A 467 2.29 -34.69 31.34
N LEU A 468 3.46 -34.96 30.75
CA LEU A 468 4.71 -34.32 31.12
C LEU A 468 4.65 -32.81 30.90
N LYS A 469 4.12 -32.38 29.74
CA LYS A 469 3.89 -30.96 29.45
C LYS A 469 2.98 -30.29 30.48
N THR A 470 1.93 -30.99 30.92
CA THR A 470 1.02 -30.49 31.96
C THR A 470 1.74 -30.31 33.30
N ILE A 471 2.48 -31.33 33.75
CA ILE A 471 3.25 -31.28 35.00
C ILE A 471 4.30 -30.17 34.97
N VAL A 472 5.06 -30.08 33.87
CA VAL A 472 6.13 -29.09 33.71
C VAL A 472 5.55 -27.68 33.65
N ALA A 473 4.43 -27.47 32.94
CA ALA A 473 3.78 -26.16 32.81
C ALA A 473 3.35 -25.52 34.13
N GLU A 474 3.13 -26.32 35.18
CA GLU A 474 2.76 -25.84 36.52
C GLU A 474 3.96 -25.28 37.30
N HIS A 475 5.19 -25.68 36.96
CA HIS A 475 6.41 -25.24 37.62
C HIS A 475 6.74 -23.78 37.27
N SER A 476 7.29 -23.00 38.21
CA SER A 476 7.59 -21.57 38.02
C SER A 476 8.47 -21.30 36.80
N ALA A 477 9.44 -22.18 36.52
CA ALA A 477 10.29 -22.14 35.33
C ALA A 477 9.52 -22.17 34.00
N PHE A 478 8.34 -22.78 33.96
CA PHE A 478 7.49 -22.87 32.78
C PHE A 478 6.11 -22.21 32.95
N LYS A 479 5.87 -21.54 34.09
CA LYS A 479 4.60 -20.88 34.39
C LYS A 479 4.42 -19.56 33.63
N ASN A 480 5.53 -18.92 33.30
CA ASN A 480 5.59 -17.77 32.39
C ASN A 480 5.63 -18.19 30.90
N VAL A 481 5.59 -19.50 30.64
CA VAL A 481 5.80 -20.15 29.34
C VAL A 481 4.50 -20.89 28.93
N SER A 482 3.52 -20.98 29.83
CA SER A 482 2.29 -21.77 29.70
C SER A 482 1.00 -20.95 29.77
N ARG A 483 1.09 -19.64 30.04
CA ARG A 483 -0.06 -18.75 29.98
C ARG A 483 -0.07 -18.07 28.62
N ASP A 484 -1.11 -18.29 27.82
CA ASP A 484 -1.56 -17.33 26.81
C ASP A 484 -1.82 -16.00 27.54
N ARG A 485 -0.78 -15.19 27.77
CA ARG A 485 -0.96 -13.81 28.17
C ARG A 485 -0.79 -12.98 26.92
N SER A 486 -1.90 -12.48 26.40
CA SER A 486 -1.88 -11.12 25.88
C SER A 486 -1.17 -10.25 26.92
N PHE A 487 0.02 -9.76 26.59
CA PHE A 487 0.78 -8.86 27.45
C PHE A 487 -0.02 -7.57 27.64
N GLU A 488 -0.88 -7.54 28.65
CA GLU A 488 -1.34 -6.29 29.25
C GLU A 488 -0.20 -5.79 30.15
N PHE A 489 0.66 -4.93 29.60
CA PHE A 489 1.37 -3.97 30.44
C PHE A 489 0.34 -2.93 30.91
N ILE A 490 -0.38 -3.25 31.98
CA ILE A 490 -0.99 -2.21 32.81
C ILE A 490 0.08 -1.83 33.82
N LEU A 491 0.79 -0.72 33.54
CA LEU A 491 1.62 -0.02 34.52
C LEU A 491 0.76 0.93 35.36
#